data_AF-A0A7Y3F937-F1
#
_entry.id   AF-A0A7Y3F937-F1
#
_cell.length_a   1.000
_cell.length_b   1.000
_cell.length_c   1.000
_cell.angle_alpha   90.00
_cell.angle_beta   90.00
_cell.angle_gamma   90.00
#
_symmetry.space_group_name_H-M   'P 1'
#
loop_
_entity.id
_entity.type
_entity.pdbx_description
1 polymer ?
#
loop_
_entity_poly.entity_id
_entity_poly.type
_entity_poly.pdbx_seq_one_letter_code
_entity_poly.pdbx_strand_id
1 'polypeptide(L)'
;MTPAFPVRAALLSVLGAVLGAVLWVLIAIAADLERAYPAILVGLLAGAAPRIEPRRGRPVQILALVMTVIGLVIVQYFVVRHSVVTELVENGRNRSLPMFLSPAAMWSVTFGWLRVYPIDAVVWVVSAAAAFALPRLTADEVVPLEAIQERAG
;
A
#
# COMPACT_ATOMS: atom_id res chain seq x y z
N MET A 1 15.82 -11.42 -26.50
CA MET A 1 14.82 -10.33 -26.55
C MET A 1 14.51 -9.90 -25.13
N THR A 2 14.78 -8.66 -24.76
CA THR A 2 14.38 -8.11 -23.46
C THR A 2 12.87 -7.82 -23.49
N PRO A 3 12.08 -8.34 -22.54
CA PRO A 3 10.65 -8.04 -22.51
C PRO A 3 10.46 -6.55 -22.23
N ALA A 4 9.65 -5.88 -23.06
CA ALA A 4 9.30 -4.48 -22.86
C ALA A 4 8.61 -4.30 -21.48
N PHE A 5 9.02 -3.28 -20.74
CA PHE A 5 8.47 -2.99 -19.42
C PHE A 5 6.96 -2.69 -19.52
N PRO A 6 6.09 -3.35 -18.72
CA PRO A 6 4.64 -3.15 -18.80
C PRO A 6 4.22 -1.84 -18.10
N VAL A 7 4.45 -0.71 -18.77
CA VAL A 7 4.20 0.65 -18.25
C VAL A 7 2.78 0.82 -17.72
N ARG A 8 1.77 0.30 -18.40
CA ARG A 8 0.35 0.41 -17.97
C ARG A 8 0.10 -0.30 -16.62
N ALA A 9 0.58 -1.54 -16.48
CA ALA A 9 0.48 -2.28 -15.22
C ALA A 9 1.24 -1.58 -14.08
N ALA A 10 2.38 -0.96 -14.39
CA ALA A 10 3.13 -0.17 -13.43
C ALA A 10 2.36 1.06 -12.94
N LEU A 11 1.78 1.83 -13.86
CA LEU A 11 0.94 2.98 -13.52
C LEU A 11 -0.28 2.59 -12.69
N LEU A 12 -0.91 1.44 -13.00
CA LEU A 12 -2.02 0.91 -12.21
C LEU A 12 -1.59 0.56 -10.77
N SER A 13 -0.37 0.04 -10.57
CA SER A 13 0.17 -0.24 -9.23
C SER A 13 0.29 1.04 -8.40
N VAL A 14 0.83 2.09 -9.03
CA VAL A 14 0.98 3.42 -8.42
C VAL A 14 -0.39 3.98 -8.05
N LEU A 15 -1.34 3.94 -8.99
CA LEU A 15 -2.70 4.42 -8.76
C LEU A 15 -3.39 3.65 -7.62
N GLY A 16 -3.27 2.32 -7.61
CA GLY A 16 -3.82 1.48 -6.54
C GLY A 16 -3.25 1.81 -5.16
N ALA A 17 -1.93 2.03 -5.07
CA ALA A 17 -1.29 2.44 -3.82
C ALA A 17 -1.77 3.83 -3.34
N VAL A 18 -1.86 4.80 -4.25
CA VAL A 18 -2.36 6.15 -3.94
C VAL A 18 -3.81 6.10 -3.47
N LEU A 19 -4.68 5.40 -4.19
CA LEU A 19 -6.09 5.27 -3.82
C LEU A 19 -6.25 4.56 -2.48
N GLY A 20 -5.50 3.49 -2.24
CA GLY A 20 -5.54 2.78 -0.96
C GLY A 20 -5.03 3.64 0.19
N ALA A 21 -3.96 4.42 -0.01
CA ALA A 21 -3.45 5.33 1.00
C ALA A 21 -4.46 6.44 1.33
N VAL A 22 -5.03 7.09 0.31
CA VAL A 22 -6.02 8.16 0.48
C VAL A 22 -7.27 7.62 1.16
N LEU A 23 -7.84 6.52 0.65
CA LEU A 23 -9.04 5.92 1.22
C LEU A 23 -8.84 5.57 2.70
N TRP A 24 -7.69 5.00 3.03
CA TRP A 24 -7.40 4.61 4.39
C TRP A 24 -7.19 5.82 5.32
N VAL A 25 -6.45 6.85 4.91
CA VAL A 25 -6.31 8.08 5.71
C VAL A 25 -7.67 8.71 6.00
N LEU A 26 -8.57 8.75 5.01
CA LEU A 26 -9.93 9.28 5.19
C LEU A 26 -10.72 8.46 6.20
N ILE A 27 -10.69 7.12 6.11
CA ILE A 27 -11.38 6.25 7.07
C ILE A 27 -10.80 6.42 8.48
N ALA A 28 -9.48 6.46 8.61
CA ALA A 28 -8.81 6.58 9.90
C ALA A 28 -9.18 7.89 10.60
N ILE A 29 -9.18 9.00 9.87
CA ILE A 29 -9.59 10.31 10.41
C ILE A 29 -11.08 10.32 10.75
N ALA A 30 -11.94 9.80 9.87
CA ALA A 30 -13.39 9.83 10.07
C ALA A 30 -13.86 8.97 11.25
N ALA A 31 -13.17 7.88 11.53
CA ALA A 31 -13.49 6.94 12.60
C ALA A 31 -12.63 7.14 13.86
N ASP A 32 -11.84 8.21 13.91
CA ASP A 32 -10.88 8.52 14.99
C ASP A 32 -10.02 7.32 15.40
N LEU A 33 -9.55 6.59 14.38
CA LEU A 33 -8.75 5.40 14.59
C LEU A 33 -7.30 5.80 14.81
N GLU A 34 -6.81 5.58 16.02
CA GLU A 34 -5.39 5.75 16.36
C GLU A 34 -4.48 4.73 15.67
N ARG A 35 -5.05 3.68 15.07
CA ARG A 35 -4.33 2.49 14.62
C ARG A 35 -4.53 2.21 13.14
N ALA A 36 -3.45 1.77 12.49
CA ALA A 36 -3.39 1.56 11.04
C ALA A 36 -3.92 0.18 10.59
N TYR A 37 -4.89 -0.43 11.29
CA TYR A 37 -5.31 -1.82 11.05
C TYR A 37 -5.67 -2.19 9.59
N PRO A 38 -6.37 -1.33 8.83
CA PRO A 38 -6.72 -1.56 7.43
C PRO A 38 -5.69 -0.99 6.44
N ALA A 39 -4.46 -0.71 6.87
CA ALA A 39 -3.36 -0.41 5.96
C ALA A 39 -3.05 -1.58 4.98
N ILE A 40 -3.66 -2.75 5.23
CA ILE A 40 -3.80 -3.87 4.27
C ILE A 40 -4.46 -3.41 2.95
N LEU A 41 -5.40 -2.45 2.98
CA LEU A 41 -6.06 -1.91 1.78
C LEU A 41 -5.07 -1.30 0.79
N VAL A 42 -4.00 -0.66 1.28
CA VAL A 42 -2.95 -0.09 0.42
C VAL A 42 -2.32 -1.17 -0.43
N GLY A 43 -1.88 -2.26 0.19
CA GLY A 43 -1.24 -3.38 -0.50
C GLY A 43 -2.21 -4.18 -1.36
N LEU A 44 -3.44 -4.39 -0.89
CA LEU A 44 -4.48 -5.04 -1.68
C LEU A 44 -4.76 -4.27 -2.97
N LEU A 45 -4.96 -2.95 -2.89
CA LEU A 45 -5.26 -2.14 -4.08
C LEU A 45 -4.03 -1.99 -4.99
N ALA A 46 -2.83 -1.79 -4.43
CA ALA A 46 -1.60 -1.73 -5.21
C ALA A 46 -1.32 -3.04 -5.97
N GLY A 47 -1.59 -4.20 -5.34
CA GLY A 47 -1.41 -5.51 -5.96
C GLY A 47 -2.56 -5.94 -6.89
N ALA A 48 -3.80 -5.50 -6.62
CA ALA A 48 -4.97 -5.85 -7.41
C ALA A 48 -5.11 -4.98 -8.67
N ALA A 49 -4.77 -3.69 -8.63
CA ALA A 49 -4.96 -2.79 -9.76
C ALA A 49 -4.25 -3.24 -11.07
N PRO A 50 -3.01 -3.77 -11.03
CA PRO A 50 -2.34 -4.28 -12.23
C PRO A 50 -3.01 -5.50 -12.85
N ARG A 51 -3.99 -6.11 -12.16
CA ARG A 51 -4.70 -7.28 -12.68
C ARG A 51 -5.58 -6.96 -13.89
N ILE A 52 -5.81 -5.69 -14.18
CA ILE A 52 -6.54 -5.26 -15.38
C ILE A 52 -5.70 -5.48 -16.65
N GLU A 53 -4.36 -5.50 -16.53
CA GLU A 53 -3.46 -5.65 -17.69
C GLU A 53 -3.04 -7.11 -17.89
N PRO A 54 -3.05 -7.67 -19.12
CA PRO A 54 -2.63 -9.06 -19.37
C PRO A 54 -1.13 -9.28 -19.13
N ARG A 55 -0.30 -8.26 -19.42
CA ARG A 55 1.16 -8.35 -19.32
C ARG A 55 1.63 -7.92 -17.94
N ARG A 56 1.89 -8.91 -17.08
CA ARG A 56 2.36 -8.69 -15.70
C ARG A 56 3.61 -9.54 -15.47
N GLY A 57 4.72 -8.89 -15.18
CA GLY A 57 5.98 -9.58 -14.87
C GLY A 57 6.44 -9.33 -13.44
N ARG A 58 7.54 -9.99 -13.03
CA ARG A 58 8.24 -9.70 -11.77
C ARG A 58 8.50 -8.20 -11.53
N PRO A 59 8.83 -7.38 -12.55
CA PRO A 59 9.02 -5.94 -12.32
C PRO A 59 7.78 -5.23 -11.77
N VAL A 60 6.57 -5.63 -12.18
CA VAL A 60 5.32 -5.04 -11.68
C VAL A 60 5.08 -5.42 -10.22
N GLN A 61 5.41 -6.65 -9.83
CA GLN A 61 5.29 -7.11 -8.45
C GLN A 61 6.23 -6.34 -7.51
N ILE A 62 7.48 -6.15 -7.94
CA ILE A 62 8.47 -5.36 -7.18
C ILE A 62 7.99 -3.91 -7.07
N LEU A 63 7.47 -3.34 -8.16
CA LEU A 63 6.94 -1.98 -8.11
C LEU A 63 5.72 -1.86 -7.19
N ALA A 64 4.76 -2.78 -7.25
CA ALA A 64 3.60 -2.80 -6.37
C ALA A 64 4.02 -2.90 -4.89
N LEU A 65 5.02 -3.74 -4.58
CA LEU A 65 5.61 -3.84 -3.25
C LEU A 65 6.22 -2.50 -2.80
N VAL A 66 7.08 -1.89 -3.63
CA VAL A 66 7.72 -0.59 -3.31
C VAL A 66 6.68 0.50 -3.11
N MET A 67 5.69 0.58 -4.00
CA MET A 67 4.61 1.57 -3.90
C MET A 67 3.73 1.35 -2.67
N THR A 68 3.54 0.09 -2.26
CA THR A 68 2.84 -0.23 -1.01
C THR A 68 3.61 0.28 0.18
N VAL A 69 4.92 0.02 0.27
CA VAL A 69 5.76 0.53 1.38
C VAL A 69 5.72 2.05 1.45
N ILE A 70 5.83 2.75 0.31
CA ILE A 70 5.73 4.21 0.26
C ILE A 70 4.34 4.67 0.75
N GLY A 71 3.27 4.05 0.26
CA GLY A 71 1.91 4.35 0.69
C GLY A 71 1.70 4.14 2.19
N LEU A 72 2.24 3.05 2.75
CA LEU A 72 2.19 2.75 4.18
C LEU A 72 2.91 3.80 5.03
N VAL A 73 4.10 4.26 4.59
CA VAL A 73 4.82 5.35 5.26
C VAL A 73 3.99 6.63 5.28
N ILE A 74 3.41 7.00 4.13
CA ILE A 74 2.57 8.20 4.00
C ILE A 74 1.35 8.11 4.91
N VAL A 75 0.64 6.97 4.86
CA VAL A 75 -0.51 6.67 5.72
C VAL A 75 -0.14 6.83 7.19
N GLN A 76 0.91 6.15 7.65
CA GLN A 76 1.27 6.13 9.07
C GLN A 76 1.64 7.53 9.54
N TYR A 77 2.39 8.27 8.72
CA TYR A 77 2.74 9.66 9.01
C TYR A 77 1.49 10.52 9.22
N PHE A 78 0.50 10.45 8.32
CA PHE A 78 -0.70 11.28 8.45
C PHE A 78 -1.59 10.88 9.62
N VAL A 79 -1.74 9.59 9.91
CA VAL A 79 -2.48 9.10 11.08
C VAL A 79 -1.82 9.58 12.37
N VAL A 80 -0.51 9.35 12.54
CA VAL A 80 0.22 9.77 13.73
C VAL A 80 0.20 11.29 13.89
N ARG A 81 0.37 12.03 12.79
CA ARG A 81 0.28 13.50 12.83
C ARG A 81 -1.10 13.96 13.26
N HIS A 82 -2.16 13.34 12.76
CA HIS A 82 -3.53 13.68 13.15
C HIS A 82 -3.72 13.50 14.65
N SER A 83 -3.39 12.33 15.19
CA SER A 83 -3.48 12.03 16.64
C SER A 83 -2.69 13.03 17.49
N VAL A 84 -1.43 13.33 17.11
CA VAL A 84 -0.59 14.29 17.84
C VAL A 84 -1.16 15.71 17.78
N VAL A 85 -1.71 16.14 16.64
CA VAL A 85 -2.33 17.47 16.51
C VAL A 85 -3.58 17.56 17.37
N THR A 86 -4.43 16.54 17.35
CA THR A 86 -5.64 16.48 18.18
C THR A 86 -5.29 16.58 19.67
N GLU A 87 -4.34 15.76 20.14
CA GLU A 87 -3.89 15.77 21.53
C GLU A 87 -3.30 17.13 21.96
N LEU A 88 -2.54 17.79 21.09
CA LEU A 88 -1.99 19.12 21.39
C LEU A 88 -3.09 20.19 21.51
N VAL A 89 -4.09 20.14 20.64
CA VAL A 89 -5.22 21.07 20.66
C VAL A 89 -6.05 20.86 21.92
N GLU A 90 -6.35 19.62 22.27
CA GLU A 90 -7.09 19.26 23.50
C GLU A 90 -6.37 19.71 24.78
N ASN A 91 -5.03 19.66 24.78
CA ASN A 91 -4.21 20.15 25.89
C ASN A 91 -4.00 21.69 25.89
N GLY A 92 -4.75 22.44 25.08
CA GLY A 92 -4.67 23.90 25.00
C GLY A 92 -3.40 24.45 24.34
N ARG A 93 -2.62 23.61 23.66
CA ARG A 93 -1.41 24.02 22.93
C ARG A 93 -1.73 24.28 21.46
N ASN A 94 -2.03 25.54 21.14
CA ASN A 94 -2.12 26.00 19.74
C ASN A 94 -0.73 26.16 19.11
N ARG A 95 -0.06 25.04 18.81
CA ARG A 95 1.14 25.03 17.97
C ARG A 95 0.78 24.60 16.56
N SER A 96 1.05 25.46 15.60
CA SER A 96 1.02 25.12 14.18
C SER A 96 2.18 24.17 13.85
N LEU A 97 1.93 22.86 13.92
CA LEU A 97 2.87 21.88 13.39
C LEU A 97 2.88 21.95 11.86
N PRO A 98 4.05 22.03 11.21
CA PRO A 98 4.12 22.02 9.75
C PRO A 98 3.40 20.79 9.19
N MET A 99 2.74 20.95 8.05
CA MET A 99 2.01 19.86 7.40
C MET A 99 2.96 18.75 6.95
N PHE A 100 4.15 19.13 6.47
CA PHE A 100 5.19 18.23 6.03
C PHE A 100 6.43 18.40 6.90
N LEU A 101 6.82 17.32 7.58
CA LEU A 101 8.14 17.22 8.18
C LEU A 101 9.19 16.91 7.11
N SER A 102 10.47 17.06 7.45
CA SER A 102 11.54 16.58 6.59
C SER A 102 11.40 15.05 6.39
N PRO A 103 11.81 14.49 5.23
CA PRO A 103 11.70 13.05 4.98
C PRO A 103 12.35 12.19 6.08
N ALA A 104 13.48 12.64 6.64
CA ALA A 104 14.14 11.96 7.75
C ALA A 104 13.28 11.95 9.03
N ALA A 105 12.60 13.05 9.34
CA ALA A 105 11.69 13.13 10.48
C ALA A 105 10.42 12.29 10.26
N MET A 106 9.84 12.31 9.06
CA MET A 106 8.72 11.42 8.71
C MET A 106 9.09 9.94 8.90
N TRP A 107 10.28 9.54 8.44
CA TRP A 107 10.80 8.19 8.64
C TRP A 107 11.00 7.86 10.11
N SER A 108 11.66 8.75 10.86
CA SER A 108 11.89 8.57 12.31
C SER A 108 10.58 8.38 13.08
N VAL A 109 9.57 9.21 12.82
CA VAL A 109 8.25 9.11 13.46
C VAL A 109 7.57 7.79 13.10
N THR A 110 7.57 7.43 11.82
CA THR A 110 6.92 6.20 11.32
C THR A 110 7.54 4.95 11.95
N PHE A 111 8.86 4.82 11.91
CA PHE A 111 9.54 3.65 12.46
C PHE A 111 9.62 3.67 13.99
N GLY A 112 9.64 4.86 14.60
CA GLY A 112 9.45 5.00 16.04
C GLY A 112 8.11 4.44 16.48
N TRP A 113 7.04 4.76 15.74
CA TRP A 113 5.69 4.23 16.00
C TRP A 113 5.62 2.71 15.87
N LEU A 114 6.22 2.14 14.83
CA LEU A 114 6.26 0.68 14.63
C LEU A 114 6.96 -0.08 15.77
N ARG A 115 7.91 0.55 16.47
CA ARG A 115 8.57 -0.04 17.64
C ARG A 115 7.66 -0.05 18.87
N VAL A 116 6.82 0.98 19.01
CA VAL A 116 5.84 1.06 20.10
C VAL A 116 4.68 0.10 19.85
N TYR A 117 4.23 -0.01 18.59
CA TYR A 117 3.10 -0.83 18.17
C TYR A 117 3.53 -1.91 17.16
N PRO A 118 4.10 -3.04 17.61
CA PRO A 118 4.61 -4.08 16.73
C PRO A 118 3.52 -4.72 15.86
N ILE A 119 2.25 -4.62 16.26
CA ILE A 119 1.11 -5.10 15.45
C ILE A 119 1.01 -4.35 14.12
N ASP A 120 1.35 -3.06 14.09
CA ASP A 120 1.35 -2.27 12.84
C ASP A 120 2.42 -2.81 11.88
N ALA A 121 3.56 -3.26 12.40
CA ALA A 121 4.61 -3.88 11.57
C ALA A 121 4.13 -5.20 10.95
N VAL A 122 3.34 -6.01 11.68
CA VAL A 122 2.71 -7.22 11.12
C VAL A 122 1.73 -6.84 10.00
N VAL A 123 0.90 -5.83 10.21
CA VAL A 123 -0.03 -5.32 9.19
C VAL A 123 0.72 -4.84 7.94
N TRP A 124 1.85 -4.16 8.11
CA TRP A 124 2.71 -3.75 6.99
C TRP A 124 3.24 -4.94 6.20
N VAL A 125 3.72 -5.98 6.89
CA VAL A 125 4.21 -7.21 6.24
C VAL A 125 3.08 -7.89 5.47
N VAL A 126 1.88 -7.99 6.05
CA VAL A 126 0.71 -8.57 5.37
C VAL A 126 0.31 -7.75 4.14
N SER A 127 0.28 -6.42 4.27
CA SER A 127 -0.02 -5.51 3.16
C SER A 127 1.02 -5.63 2.03
N ALA A 128 2.29 -5.64 2.36
CA ALA A 128 3.40 -5.83 1.43
C ALA A 128 3.34 -7.20 0.73
N ALA A 129 3.05 -8.27 1.48
CA ALA A 129 2.89 -9.61 0.95
C ALA A 129 1.69 -9.69 -0.01
N ALA A 130 0.56 -9.08 0.33
CA ALA A 130 -0.60 -9.00 -0.54
C ALA A 130 -0.29 -8.25 -1.85
N ALA A 131 0.40 -7.10 -1.77
CA ALA A 131 0.81 -6.33 -2.94
C ALA A 131 1.71 -7.12 -3.91
N PHE A 132 2.59 -7.96 -3.35
CA PHE A 132 3.51 -8.77 -4.13
C PHE A 132 2.86 -10.04 -4.70
N ALA A 133 1.95 -10.68 -3.95
CA ALA A 133 1.32 -11.94 -4.33
C ALA A 133 0.17 -11.76 -5.32
N LEU A 134 -0.69 -10.75 -5.14
CA LEU A 134 -1.90 -10.58 -5.95
C LEU A 134 -1.66 -10.43 -7.46
N PRO A 135 -0.59 -9.77 -7.95
CA PRO A 135 -0.34 -9.71 -9.39
C PRO A 135 -0.10 -11.07 -10.05
N ARG A 136 0.26 -12.12 -9.28
CA ARG A 136 0.60 -13.47 -9.78
C ARG A 136 -0.61 -14.32 -10.13
N LEU A 137 -1.69 -14.21 -9.35
CA LEU A 137 -2.85 -15.12 -9.35
C LEU A 137 -3.70 -15.10 -10.63
N THR A 138 -3.20 -14.61 -11.76
CA THR A 138 -3.97 -14.62 -13.03
C THR A 138 -3.09 -14.77 -14.27
N ALA A 139 -1.76 -14.71 -14.13
CA ALA A 139 -0.85 -14.86 -15.25
C ALA A 139 -0.64 -16.34 -15.61
N ASP A 140 -0.63 -17.22 -14.60
CA ASP A 140 -0.36 -18.65 -14.77
C ASP A 140 -1.64 -19.48 -15.01
N GLU A 141 -2.83 -18.87 -14.89
CA GLU A 141 -4.14 -19.56 -15.00
C GLU A 141 -4.79 -19.41 -16.39
N VAL A 142 -4.06 -18.90 -17.38
CA VAL A 142 -4.49 -19.05 -18.78
C VAL A 142 -4.11 -20.46 -19.20
N VAL A 143 -4.96 -21.43 -18.84
CA VAL A 143 -4.86 -22.79 -19.34
C VAL A 143 -4.81 -22.72 -20.87
N PRO A 144 -3.76 -23.25 -21.53
CA PRO A 144 -3.71 -23.28 -22.99
C PRO A 144 -4.98 -23.93 -23.51
N LEU A 145 -5.66 -23.30 -24.48
CA LEU A 145 -6.86 -23.88 -25.10
C LEU A 145 -6.61 -25.31 -25.62
N GLU A 146 -5.36 -25.58 -26.01
CA GLU A 146 -4.84 -26.90 -26.37
C GLU A 146 -5.04 -27.94 -25.26
N ALA A 147 -4.72 -27.59 -24.01
CA ALA A 147 -4.92 -28.46 -22.85
C ALA A 147 -6.40 -28.66 -22.48
N ILE A 148 -7.28 -27.73 -22.88
CA ILE A 148 -8.74 -27.87 -22.74
C ILE A 148 -9.28 -28.80 -23.84
N GLN A 149 -8.80 -28.65 -25.08
CA GLN A 149 -9.21 -29.47 -26.22
C GLN A 149 -8.77 -30.94 -26.05
N GLU A 150 -7.57 -31.19 -25.54
CA GLU A 150 -7.05 -32.54 -25.29
C GLU A 150 -7.82 -33.29 -24.18
N ARG A 151 -8.43 -32.57 -23.23
CA ARG A 151 -9.28 -33.19 -22.19
C ARG A 151 -10.73 -33.44 -22.64
N ALA A 152 -11.15 -32.87 -23.76
CA ALA A 152 -12.53 -32.92 -24.24
C ALA A 152 -12.77 -33.93 -25.38
N GLY A 153 -11.71 -34.53 -25.94
CA GLY A 153 -11.77 -35.60 -26.95
C GLY A 153 -11.43 -36.97 -26.37
#